data_AF-A0A2W5FFK2-F1
#
_entry.id   AF-A0A2W5FFK2-F1
#
_cell.length_a   1.000
_cell.length_b   1.000
_cell.length_c   1.000
_cell.angle_alpha   90.00
_cell.angle_beta   90.00
_cell.angle_gamma   90.00
#
_symmetry.space_group_name_H-M   'P 1'
#
loop_
_entity.id
_entity.type
_entity.pdbx_description
1 polymer ?
#
loop_
_entity_poly.entity_id
_entity_poly.type
_entity_poly.pdbx_seq_one_letter_code
_entity_poly.pdbx_strand_id
1 'polypeptide(L)'
;MFDGWGRLVEPPGDISSMSKSDLENLLPSAKNPPGIYTDGVRKFAFNLGDHLPPLDAIGALPANARSESLTVATQEKKLSSHFFLLAVLLFLIDWLILLLSARNRNLKYAALALIFFLPLPAAAQDNVNRAQSVHLACVKTSNDEACLRALQNLSVTIKMRTSIEMGDPVIVDLDKDELSFYPLLYWPVDPQGSTTPAIKNNLRNYLSKGGMVLFDTRDGAYDSSQIIASPAVKNLRDTLQGIDIPPLKPATKDHVLFKSFYLLNLYPEYDLAGKIWIEDISLPPEEKLSSVLITGEDCISHWGYPSTMTDGEMSYRFGINLVMYSLTGNYKSDQVHMKAILQRMGR
;
A
#
# COMPACT_ATOMS: atom_id res chain seq x y z
N MET A 1 10.49 7.60 34.42
CA MET A 1 11.65 8.21 33.73
C MET A 1 11.72 7.71 32.30
N PHE A 2 12.51 8.34 31.42
CA PHE A 2 12.84 7.78 30.10
C PHE A 2 14.14 6.96 30.20
N ASP A 3 14.16 5.80 29.54
CA ASP A 3 15.39 5.02 29.36
C ASP A 3 16.28 5.59 28.23
N GLY A 4 17.45 4.99 28.01
CA GLY A 4 18.37 5.40 26.93
C GLY A 4 17.82 5.22 25.51
N TRP A 5 16.63 4.62 25.37
CA TRP A 5 15.90 4.45 24.11
C TRP A 5 14.66 5.36 24.02
N GLY A 6 14.46 6.26 24.97
CA GLY A 6 13.33 7.18 25.00
C GLY A 6 12.00 6.52 25.42
N ARG A 7 12.02 5.33 26.03
CA ARG A 7 10.81 4.67 26.54
C ARG A 7 10.52 5.08 27.96
N LEU A 8 9.24 5.30 28.27
CA LEU A 8 8.82 5.59 29.64
C LEU A 8 8.88 4.31 30.48
N VAL A 9 9.71 4.32 31.52
CA VAL A 9 9.92 3.21 32.45
C VAL A 9 9.77 3.68 33.90
N GLU A 10 9.46 2.75 34.81
CA GLU A 10 9.47 3.04 36.23
C GLU A 10 10.90 3.40 36.70
N PRO A 11 11.06 4.43 37.54
CA PRO A 11 12.36 4.80 38.06
C PRO A 11 12.88 3.72 39.04
N PRO A 12 14.16 3.33 38.96
CA PRO A 12 14.78 2.49 39.96
C PRO A 12 14.89 3.23 41.31
N GLY A 13 15.08 2.46 42.40
CA GLY A 13 15.03 3.00 43.77
C GLY A 13 16.17 3.95 44.15
N ASP A 14 17.16 4.14 43.28
CA ASP A 14 18.29 5.04 43.42
C ASP A 14 18.04 6.44 42.80
N ILE A 15 16.87 6.67 42.21
CA ILE A 15 16.48 7.98 41.70
C ILE A 15 16.05 8.92 42.83
N SER A 16 16.68 10.09 42.90
CA SER A 16 16.41 11.11 43.90
C SER A 16 15.09 11.83 43.63
N SER A 17 14.37 12.19 44.70
CA SER A 17 13.26 13.15 44.62
C SER A 17 13.79 14.55 44.34
N MET A 18 13.11 15.32 43.48
CA MET A 18 13.46 16.71 43.16
C MET A 18 12.46 17.67 43.80
N SER A 19 12.95 18.80 44.32
CA SER A 19 12.07 19.89 44.77
C SER A 19 11.73 20.82 43.61
N LYS A 20 10.64 21.59 43.75
CA LYS A 20 10.20 22.52 42.70
C LYS A 20 11.26 23.60 42.38
N SER A 21 12.00 24.05 43.37
CA SER A 21 13.09 25.02 43.19
C SER A 21 14.26 24.46 42.39
N ASP A 22 14.43 23.15 42.36
CA ASP A 22 15.51 22.50 41.62
C ASP A 22 15.20 22.49 40.11
N LEU A 23 13.92 22.36 39.72
CA LEU A 23 13.50 22.20 38.32
C LEU A 23 13.95 23.33 37.38
N GLU A 24 14.09 24.56 37.86
CA GLU A 24 14.48 25.70 37.01
C GLU A 24 15.96 25.69 36.61
N ASN A 25 16.82 25.05 37.40
CA ASN A 25 18.28 25.10 37.22
C ASN A 25 18.93 23.72 37.08
N LEU A 26 18.17 22.65 37.28
CA LEU A 26 18.69 21.29 37.25
C LEU A 26 18.64 20.74 35.83
N LEU A 27 19.76 20.18 35.37
CA LEU A 27 19.83 19.48 34.09
C LEU A 27 19.55 17.97 34.26
N PRO A 28 18.89 17.33 33.28
CA PRO A 28 18.76 15.88 33.23
C PRO A 28 20.10 15.17 33.38
N SER A 29 20.18 14.19 34.28
CA SER A 29 21.39 13.43 34.61
C SER A 29 21.06 12.01 35.03
N ALA A 30 22.06 11.15 35.24
CA ALA A 30 21.82 9.78 35.72
C ALA A 30 21.09 9.72 37.08
N LYS A 31 21.27 10.73 37.95
CA LYS A 31 20.58 10.83 39.24
C LYS A 31 19.16 11.39 39.14
N ASN A 32 18.92 12.21 38.12
CA ASN A 32 17.66 12.89 37.83
C ASN A 32 17.35 12.72 36.33
N PRO A 33 16.95 11.52 35.90
CA PRO A 33 16.78 11.20 34.50
C PRO A 33 15.63 12.01 33.89
N PRO A 34 15.65 12.27 32.57
CA PRO A 34 14.53 12.90 31.89
C PRO A 34 13.27 12.05 32.06
N GLY A 35 12.10 12.67 32.14
CA GLY A 35 10.85 11.93 32.36
C GLY A 35 9.72 12.79 32.91
N ILE A 36 8.65 12.10 33.33
CA ILE A 36 7.49 12.74 33.97
C ILE A 36 7.64 12.57 35.48
N TYR A 37 7.67 13.68 36.20
CA TYR A 37 7.74 13.74 37.66
C TYR A 37 6.40 14.20 38.23
N THR A 38 6.03 13.69 39.40
CA THR A 38 4.77 14.05 40.04
C THR A 38 4.93 14.21 41.54
N ASP A 39 4.22 15.19 42.10
CA ASP A 39 4.09 15.42 43.54
C ASP A 39 2.76 14.86 44.11
N GLY A 40 2.07 14.02 43.32
CA GLY A 40 0.75 13.45 43.63
C GLY A 40 -0.44 14.30 43.15
N VAL A 41 -0.26 15.62 42.96
CA VAL A 41 -1.33 16.52 42.47
C VAL A 41 -1.00 17.08 41.09
N ARG A 42 0.28 17.33 40.82
CA ARG A 42 0.79 17.94 39.60
C ARG A 42 1.75 17.00 38.91
N LYS A 43 1.80 17.09 37.59
CA LYS A 43 2.75 16.37 36.73
C LYS A 43 3.59 17.40 35.99
N PHE A 44 4.89 17.17 35.95
CA PHE A 44 5.87 18.01 35.28
C PHE A 44 6.71 17.15 34.33
N ALA A 45 6.94 17.65 33.12
CA ALA A 45 7.87 17.03 32.19
C ALA A 45 9.26 17.63 32.43
N PHE A 46 10.23 16.78 32.77
CA PHE A 46 11.62 17.16 32.94
C PHE A 46 12.43 16.65 31.75
N ASN A 47 12.92 17.55 30.92
CA ASN A 47 13.61 17.22 29.68
C ASN A 47 14.61 18.34 29.32
N LEU A 48 15.42 18.11 28.26
CA LEU A 48 16.44 19.07 27.83
C LEU A 48 15.87 20.28 27.09
N GLY A 49 14.62 20.22 26.62
CA GLY A 49 14.00 21.20 25.73
C GLY A 49 14.03 22.63 26.26
N ASP A 50 13.70 22.81 27.54
CA ASP A 50 13.68 24.13 28.18
C ASP A 50 15.09 24.74 28.37
N HIS A 51 16.13 23.92 28.21
CA HIS A 51 17.54 24.31 28.31
C HIS A 51 18.27 24.24 26.96
N LEU A 52 17.56 23.96 25.86
CA LEU A 52 18.18 24.01 24.54
C LEU A 52 18.49 25.47 24.20
N PRO A 53 19.69 25.76 23.68
CA PRO A 53 19.93 27.07 23.08
C PRO A 53 18.92 27.28 21.92
N PRO A 54 18.58 28.54 21.59
CA PRO A 54 17.78 28.82 20.41
C PRO A 54 18.39 28.11 19.20
N LEU A 55 17.54 27.51 18.37
CA LEU A 55 17.98 26.81 17.16
C LEU A 55 18.62 27.83 16.22
N ASP A 56 19.93 27.70 16.02
CA ASP A 56 20.61 28.45 14.98
C ASP A 56 20.27 27.84 13.62
N ALA A 57 19.94 28.69 12.65
CA ALA A 57 19.84 28.25 11.27
C ALA A 57 21.17 27.62 10.87
N ILE A 58 21.13 26.43 10.28
CA ILE A 58 22.31 25.87 9.61
C ILE A 58 22.76 26.94 8.62
N GLY A 59 23.99 27.43 8.82
CA GLY A 59 24.57 28.47 7.98
C GLY A 59 24.74 28.01 6.54
N ALA A 60 25.39 28.84 5.72
CA ALA A 60 25.69 28.45 4.36
C ALA A 60 26.45 27.11 4.34
N LEU A 61 25.87 26.12 3.66
CA LEU A 61 26.56 24.87 3.41
C LEU A 61 27.87 25.15 2.67
N PRO A 62 28.92 24.33 2.86
CA PRO A 62 30.16 24.45 2.12
C PRO A 62 29.89 24.61 0.61
N ALA A 63 30.70 25.38 -0.11
CA ALA A 63 30.50 25.62 -1.54
C ALA A 63 30.51 24.33 -2.39
N ASN A 64 31.07 23.24 -1.86
CA ASN A 64 31.12 21.90 -2.43
C ASN A 64 30.05 20.95 -1.87
N ALA A 65 29.14 21.41 -1.03
CA ALA A 65 28.03 20.62 -0.54
C ALA A 65 27.04 20.36 -1.67
N ARG A 66 26.85 19.08 -1.98
CA ARG A 66 25.87 18.64 -2.99
C ARG A 66 24.59 18.25 -2.27
N SER A 67 23.51 18.99 -2.54
CA SER A 67 22.18 18.61 -2.10
C SER A 67 21.67 17.51 -3.02
N GLU A 68 21.53 16.30 -2.51
CA GLU A 68 20.89 15.18 -3.20
C GLU A 68 19.58 14.85 -2.46
N SER A 69 18.50 14.69 -3.21
CA SER A 69 17.21 14.30 -2.64
C SER A 69 17.18 12.79 -2.46
N LEU A 70 16.81 12.30 -1.28
CA LEU A 70 16.75 10.87 -0.96
C LEU A 70 15.76 10.09 -1.86
N THR A 71 14.85 10.80 -2.53
CA THR A 71 13.88 10.27 -3.51
C THR A 71 14.48 10.01 -4.89
N VAL A 72 15.68 10.50 -5.16
CA VAL A 72 16.45 10.12 -6.35
C VAL A 72 17.44 9.06 -5.89
N ALA A 73 16.92 7.89 -5.50
CA ALA A 73 17.69 6.67 -5.64
C ALA A 73 18.26 6.71 -7.05
N THR A 74 19.59 6.79 -7.16
CA THR A 74 20.33 6.75 -8.41
C THR A 74 19.64 5.75 -9.32
N GLN A 75 19.09 6.20 -10.45
CA GLN A 75 18.36 5.34 -11.38
C GLN A 75 19.21 4.10 -11.65
N GLU A 76 18.89 2.99 -10.99
CA GLU A 76 19.57 1.73 -11.23
C GLU A 76 19.29 1.39 -12.69
N LYS A 77 20.29 1.58 -13.54
CA LYS A 77 20.14 1.28 -14.96
C LYS A 77 20.08 -0.24 -15.09
N LYS A 78 18.91 -0.76 -15.42
CA LYS A 78 18.69 -2.20 -15.69
C LYS A 78 19.50 -2.64 -16.92
N LEU A 79 20.76 -3.01 -16.70
CA LEU A 79 21.69 -3.47 -17.74
C LEU A 79 21.43 -4.91 -18.17
N SER A 80 20.59 -5.66 -17.43
CA SER A 80 20.29 -7.06 -17.73
C SER A 80 19.74 -7.26 -19.15
N SER A 81 18.92 -6.33 -19.65
CA SER A 81 18.40 -6.38 -21.02
C SER A 81 19.51 -6.30 -22.07
N HIS A 82 20.50 -5.42 -21.86
CA HIS A 82 21.62 -5.23 -22.78
C HIS A 82 22.54 -6.46 -22.81
N PHE A 83 22.84 -7.03 -21.63
CA PHE A 83 23.64 -8.26 -21.54
C PHE A 83 22.90 -9.48 -22.09
N PHE A 84 21.59 -9.57 -21.92
CA PHE A 84 20.79 -10.65 -22.50
C PHE A 84 20.77 -10.58 -24.02
N LEU A 85 20.57 -9.39 -24.59
CA LEU A 85 20.63 -9.18 -26.04
C LEU A 85 22.02 -9.54 -26.59
N LEU A 86 23.09 -9.14 -25.89
CA LEU A 86 24.46 -9.52 -26.27
C LEU A 86 24.66 -11.04 -26.23
N ALA A 87 24.16 -11.73 -25.20
CA ALA A 87 24.25 -13.18 -25.08
C ALA A 87 23.51 -13.90 -26.22
N VAL A 88 22.31 -13.42 -26.58
CA VAL A 88 21.55 -13.96 -27.72
C VAL A 88 22.29 -13.73 -29.04
N LEU A 89 22.87 -12.55 -29.26
CA LEU A 89 23.67 -12.27 -30.46
C LEU A 89 24.89 -13.18 -30.55
N LEU A 90 25.63 -13.37 -29.46
CA LEU A 90 26.78 -14.26 -29.42
C LEU A 90 26.38 -15.72 -29.69
N PHE A 91 25.26 -16.18 -29.12
CA PHE A 91 24.71 -17.49 -29.39
C PHE A 91 24.34 -17.68 -30.87
N LEU A 92 23.70 -16.68 -31.49
CA LEU A 92 23.36 -16.70 -32.92
C LEU A 92 24.61 -16.71 -33.80
N ILE A 93 25.65 -15.96 -33.43
CA ILE A 93 26.94 -15.96 -34.13
C ILE A 93 27.61 -17.33 -34.04
N ASP A 94 27.64 -17.94 -32.85
CA ASP A 94 28.20 -19.29 -32.66
C ASP A 94 27.44 -20.33 -33.49
N TRP A 95 26.11 -20.26 -33.49
CA TRP A 95 25.26 -21.07 -34.35
C TRP A 95 25.54 -20.86 -35.84
N LEU A 96 25.74 -19.62 -36.29
CA LEU A 96 26.08 -19.31 -37.67
C LEU A 96 27.45 -19.88 -38.05
N ILE A 97 28.44 -19.78 -37.16
CA ILE A 97 29.77 -20.36 -37.35
C ILE A 97 29.67 -21.88 -37.48
N LEU A 98 28.89 -22.54 -36.62
CA LEU A 98 28.65 -23.99 -36.70
C LEU A 98 27.99 -24.39 -38.02
N LEU A 99 26.99 -23.63 -38.49
CA LEU A 99 26.31 -23.88 -39.77
C LEU A 99 27.22 -23.67 -40.98
N LEU A 100 28.09 -22.64 -40.96
CA LEU A 100 29.06 -22.38 -42.03
C LEU A 100 30.21 -23.41 -42.04
N SER A 101 30.54 -23.95 -40.87
CA SER A 101 31.57 -24.99 -40.70
C SER A 101 31.06 -26.40 -41.01
N ALA A 102 29.74 -26.62 -41.00
CA ALA A 102 29.14 -27.89 -41.33
C ALA A 102 29.20 -28.18 -42.84
N ARG A 103 29.91 -29.23 -43.22
CA ARG A 103 30.19 -29.63 -44.61
C ARG A 103 28.95 -30.00 -45.45
N ASN A 104 27.79 -30.25 -44.80
CA ASN A 104 26.52 -30.60 -45.45
C ASN A 104 25.53 -29.42 -45.45
N ARG A 105 25.35 -28.80 -46.63
CA ARG A 105 24.57 -27.57 -46.89
C ARG A 105 23.05 -27.77 -46.88
N ASN A 106 22.45 -28.21 -45.77
CA ASN A 106 21.00 -28.29 -45.66
C ASN A 106 20.41 -27.01 -45.05
N LEU A 107 20.27 -25.94 -45.86
CA LEU A 107 19.70 -24.64 -45.47
C LEU A 107 18.26 -24.69 -44.91
N LYS A 108 17.56 -25.83 -45.04
CA LYS A 108 16.17 -26.00 -44.60
C LYS A 108 16.00 -25.86 -43.07
N TYR A 109 17.01 -26.21 -42.28
CA TYR A 109 16.96 -26.10 -40.82
C TYR A 109 17.18 -24.67 -40.31
N ALA A 110 17.92 -23.85 -41.07
CA ALA A 110 18.13 -22.43 -40.75
C ALA A 110 16.83 -21.61 -40.90
N ALA A 111 16.00 -21.94 -41.89
CA ALA A 111 14.70 -21.29 -42.09
C ALA A 111 13.68 -21.60 -40.98
N LEU A 112 13.73 -22.81 -40.41
CA LEU A 112 12.84 -23.22 -39.32
C LEU A 112 13.19 -22.53 -37.98
N ALA A 113 14.48 -22.28 -37.75
CA ALA A 113 14.94 -21.53 -36.58
C ALA A 113 14.53 -20.04 -36.66
N LEU A 114 14.48 -19.45 -37.86
CA LEU A 114 14.08 -18.05 -38.05
C LEU A 114 12.62 -17.79 -37.66
N ILE A 115 11.75 -18.81 -37.76
CA ILE A 115 10.32 -18.70 -37.41
C ILE A 115 10.14 -18.55 -35.89
N PHE A 116 11.04 -19.12 -35.07
CA PHE A 116 11.01 -18.95 -33.61
C PHE A 116 11.39 -17.54 -33.14
N PHE A 117 12.00 -16.73 -34.00
CA PHE A 117 12.42 -15.35 -33.69
C PHE A 117 11.45 -14.28 -34.23
N LEU A 118 10.31 -14.66 -34.82
CA LEU A 118 9.29 -13.70 -35.24
C LEU A 118 8.63 -13.07 -34.00
N PRO A 119 8.70 -11.73 -33.83
CA PRO A 119 8.11 -11.07 -32.69
C PRO A 119 6.58 -11.16 -32.77
N LEU A 120 5.97 -11.79 -31.77
CA LEU A 120 4.51 -11.76 -31.56
C LEU A 120 4.09 -10.35 -31.09
N PRO A 121 2.84 -9.92 -31.38
CA PRO A 121 2.37 -8.57 -31.08
C PRO A 121 2.43 -8.22 -29.59
N ALA A 122 2.88 -6.99 -29.30
CA ALA A 122 3.23 -6.47 -27.97
C ALA A 122 2.08 -6.42 -26.94
N ALA A 123 0.81 -6.45 -27.35
CA ALA A 123 -0.32 -6.40 -26.42
C ALA A 123 -0.41 -7.64 -25.51
N ALA A 124 0.11 -8.79 -25.96
CA ALA A 124 0.23 -9.97 -25.10
C ALA A 124 1.32 -9.78 -24.04
N GLN A 125 2.37 -9.01 -24.34
CA GLN A 125 3.52 -8.78 -23.45
C GLN A 125 3.12 -7.95 -22.22
N ASP A 126 2.31 -6.90 -22.40
CA ASP A 126 1.89 -6.02 -21.28
C ASP A 126 0.98 -6.74 -20.28
N ASN A 127 0.06 -7.59 -20.77
CA ASN A 127 -0.78 -8.42 -19.90
C ASN A 127 0.04 -9.49 -19.17
N VAL A 128 1.04 -10.08 -19.83
CA VAL A 128 1.98 -11.02 -19.19
C VAL A 128 2.80 -10.31 -18.11
N ASN A 129 3.25 -9.07 -18.34
CA ASN A 129 3.99 -8.29 -17.34
C ASN A 129 3.11 -7.97 -16.12
N ARG A 130 1.84 -7.58 -16.32
CA ARG A 130 0.88 -7.34 -15.21
C ARG A 130 0.54 -8.59 -14.41
N ALA A 131 0.66 -9.78 -15.01
CA ALA A 131 0.40 -11.04 -14.33
C ALA A 131 1.58 -11.57 -13.50
N GLN A 132 2.78 -11.01 -13.65
CA GLN A 132 4.00 -11.53 -13.00
C GLN A 132 4.21 -11.00 -11.56
N SER A 133 3.56 -9.90 -11.21
CA SER A 133 3.67 -9.27 -9.88
C SER A 133 2.34 -8.68 -9.44
N VAL A 134 2.18 -8.45 -8.14
CA VAL A 134 0.98 -7.77 -7.62
C VAL A 134 1.10 -6.27 -7.91
N HIS A 135 0.12 -5.69 -8.59
CA HIS A 135 0.06 -4.25 -8.85
C HIS A 135 -1.03 -3.60 -7.99
N LEU A 136 -0.70 -2.49 -7.31
CA LEU A 136 -1.71 -1.62 -6.73
C LEU A 136 -2.29 -0.75 -7.84
N ALA A 137 -3.60 -0.85 -8.04
CA ALA A 137 -4.31 -0.05 -9.03
C ALA A 137 -5.06 1.10 -8.36
N CYS A 138 -4.89 2.29 -8.90
CA CYS A 138 -5.70 3.45 -8.57
C CYS A 138 -6.70 3.74 -9.68
N VAL A 139 -7.96 3.92 -9.33
CA VAL A 139 -8.96 4.36 -10.30
C VAL A 139 -8.65 5.78 -10.78
N LYS A 140 -8.67 5.95 -12.10
CA LYS A 140 -8.41 7.21 -12.78
C LYS A 140 -9.35 8.32 -12.32
N THR A 141 -8.79 9.43 -11.85
CA THR A 141 -9.51 10.63 -11.41
C THR A 141 -8.68 11.90 -11.66
N SER A 142 -9.14 13.04 -11.13
CA SER A 142 -8.34 14.27 -11.09
C SER A 142 -7.07 14.17 -10.20
N ASN A 143 -6.91 13.10 -9.40
CA ASN A 143 -5.82 12.94 -8.42
C ASN A 143 -4.76 11.90 -8.85
N ASP A 144 -4.68 11.54 -10.13
CA ASP A 144 -3.84 10.44 -10.64
C ASP A 144 -2.38 10.51 -10.15
N GLU A 145 -1.74 11.68 -10.24
CA GLU A 145 -0.34 11.84 -9.86
C GLU A 145 -0.12 11.62 -8.34
N ALA A 146 -0.99 12.18 -7.52
CA ALA A 146 -0.95 11.99 -6.07
C ALA A 146 -1.19 10.52 -5.71
N CYS A 147 -2.10 9.86 -6.43
CA CYS A 147 -2.42 8.47 -6.23
C CYS A 147 -1.25 7.54 -6.59
N LEU A 148 -0.62 7.74 -7.75
CA LEU A 148 0.57 6.98 -8.16
C LEU A 148 1.70 7.13 -7.14
N ARG A 149 1.97 8.35 -6.67
CA ARG A 149 2.99 8.61 -5.65
C ARG A 149 2.69 7.88 -4.34
N ALA A 150 1.45 7.99 -3.85
CA ALA A 150 1.01 7.33 -2.63
C ALA A 150 1.13 5.80 -2.72
N LEU A 151 0.66 5.21 -3.82
CA LEU A 151 0.75 3.77 -4.04
C LEU A 151 2.19 3.31 -4.30
N GLN A 152 3.07 4.16 -4.85
CA GLN A 152 4.48 3.85 -5.01
C GLN A 152 5.15 3.73 -3.64
N ASN A 153 4.93 4.70 -2.76
CA ASN A 153 5.43 4.66 -1.39
C ASN A 153 4.94 3.42 -0.64
N LEU A 154 3.65 3.09 -0.78
CA LEU A 154 3.07 1.91 -0.17
C LEU A 154 3.67 0.62 -0.75
N SER A 155 3.86 0.54 -2.07
CA SER A 155 4.47 -0.63 -2.75
C SER A 155 5.91 -0.86 -2.29
N VAL A 156 6.72 0.20 -2.19
CA VAL A 156 8.09 0.12 -1.66
C VAL A 156 8.06 -0.35 -0.20
N THR A 157 7.14 0.16 0.61
CA THR A 157 7.01 -0.22 2.01
C THR A 157 6.58 -1.69 2.17
N ILE A 158 5.66 -2.17 1.33
CA ILE A 158 5.24 -3.58 1.28
C ILE A 158 6.44 -4.47 0.94
N LYS A 159 7.23 -4.13 -0.09
CA LYS A 159 8.45 -4.89 -0.45
C LYS A 159 9.47 -4.95 0.68
N MET A 160 9.63 -3.87 1.43
CA MET A 160 10.58 -3.82 2.55
C MET A 160 10.14 -4.65 3.76
N ARG A 161 8.83 -4.83 3.96
CA ARG A 161 8.27 -5.38 5.20
C ARG A 161 7.60 -6.75 5.04
N THR A 162 7.38 -7.19 3.81
CA THR A 162 6.70 -8.45 3.48
C THR A 162 7.46 -9.18 2.38
N SER A 163 7.08 -10.43 2.11
CA SER A 163 7.62 -11.21 0.98
C SER A 163 6.86 -10.99 -0.32
N ILE A 164 5.95 -10.02 -0.39
CA ILE A 164 5.17 -9.76 -1.61
C ILE A 164 6.04 -9.00 -2.62
N GLU A 165 6.16 -9.57 -3.82
CA GLU A 165 6.73 -8.88 -4.97
C GLU A 165 5.70 -7.94 -5.60
N MET A 166 5.93 -6.64 -5.41
CA MET A 166 5.08 -5.59 -5.98
C MET A 166 5.61 -5.14 -7.35
N GLY A 167 4.71 -4.98 -8.31
CA GLY A 167 4.99 -4.23 -9.53
C GLY A 167 4.85 -2.72 -9.32
N ASP A 168 5.08 -1.94 -10.37
CA ASP A 168 4.80 -0.51 -10.34
C ASP A 168 3.27 -0.27 -10.23
N PRO A 169 2.81 0.74 -9.48
CA PRO A 169 1.41 1.11 -9.40
C PRO A 169 0.84 1.54 -10.75
N VAL A 170 -0.46 1.34 -10.94
CA VAL A 170 -1.12 1.57 -12.23
C VAL A 170 -2.35 2.46 -12.04
N ILE A 171 -2.55 3.43 -12.94
CA ILE A 171 -3.84 4.10 -13.09
C ILE A 171 -4.74 3.25 -13.98
N VAL A 172 -5.95 2.94 -13.52
CA VAL A 172 -6.94 2.16 -14.27
C VAL A 172 -8.15 2.99 -14.65
N ASP A 173 -8.52 2.95 -15.91
CA ASP A 173 -9.75 3.52 -16.44
C ASP A 173 -10.85 2.43 -16.40
N LEU A 174 -11.81 2.57 -15.49
CA LEU A 174 -12.88 1.59 -15.27
C LEU A 174 -13.78 1.38 -16.50
N ASP A 175 -13.76 2.29 -17.46
CA ASP A 175 -14.57 2.19 -18.68
C ASP A 175 -13.91 1.25 -19.72
N LYS A 176 -12.58 1.14 -19.70
CA LYS A 176 -11.79 0.57 -20.81
C LYS A 176 -10.86 -0.56 -20.40
N ASP A 177 -10.30 -0.50 -19.20
CA ASP A 177 -9.22 -1.39 -18.80
C ASP A 177 -9.75 -2.71 -18.24
N GLU A 178 -8.97 -3.77 -18.44
CA GLU A 178 -9.24 -5.09 -17.86
C GLU A 178 -8.83 -5.10 -16.37
N LEU A 179 -9.81 -5.28 -15.49
CA LEU A 179 -9.64 -5.14 -14.04
C LEU A 179 -9.22 -6.45 -13.34
N SER A 180 -9.33 -7.61 -14.00
CA SER A 180 -9.07 -8.92 -13.39
C SER A 180 -7.62 -9.15 -12.93
N PHE A 181 -6.68 -8.30 -13.35
CA PHE A 181 -5.28 -8.38 -12.92
C PHE A 181 -5.02 -7.74 -11.54
N TYR A 182 -5.99 -6.99 -10.99
CA TYR A 182 -5.80 -6.22 -9.76
C TYR A 182 -6.66 -6.81 -8.64
N PRO A 183 -6.06 -7.39 -7.59
CA PRO A 183 -6.83 -7.94 -6.47
C PRO A 183 -7.52 -6.84 -5.63
N LEU A 184 -6.97 -5.63 -5.67
CA LEU A 184 -7.46 -4.46 -4.96
C LEU A 184 -7.41 -3.24 -5.88
N LEU A 185 -8.54 -2.55 -6.01
CA LEU A 185 -8.61 -1.20 -6.56
C LEU A 185 -8.71 -0.20 -5.41
N TYR A 186 -7.84 0.79 -5.41
CA TYR A 186 -8.01 1.99 -4.61
C TYR A 186 -8.73 3.05 -5.45
N TRP A 187 -9.84 3.57 -4.94
CA TRP A 187 -10.63 4.58 -5.66
C TRP A 187 -10.77 5.84 -4.82
N PRO A 188 -9.99 6.90 -5.10
CA PRO A 188 -10.22 8.22 -4.52
C PRO A 188 -11.45 8.81 -5.20
N VAL A 189 -12.61 8.80 -4.56
CA VAL A 189 -13.88 9.16 -5.18
C VAL A 189 -13.84 10.64 -5.57
N ASP A 190 -13.94 10.92 -6.87
CA ASP A 190 -14.01 12.30 -7.36
C ASP A 190 -15.42 12.87 -7.07
N PRO A 191 -15.54 13.97 -6.32
CA PRO A 191 -16.84 14.57 -6.02
C PRO A 191 -17.61 15.04 -7.27
N GLN A 192 -16.92 15.26 -8.40
CA GLN A 192 -17.49 15.69 -9.68
C GLN A 192 -17.34 14.63 -10.78
N GLY A 193 -16.96 13.40 -10.43
CA GLY A 193 -16.81 12.31 -11.39
C GLY A 193 -18.13 11.94 -12.06
N SER A 194 -18.09 11.65 -13.36
CA SER A 194 -19.26 11.14 -14.09
C SER A 194 -19.29 9.61 -14.08
N THR A 195 -20.37 9.02 -13.58
CA THR A 195 -20.58 7.56 -13.66
C THR A 195 -21.26 7.17 -14.97
N THR A 196 -20.62 6.30 -15.76
CA THR A 196 -21.21 5.73 -16.98
C THR A 196 -21.82 4.34 -16.73
N PRO A 197 -22.76 3.87 -17.57
CA PRO A 197 -23.27 2.50 -17.48
C PRO A 197 -22.18 1.43 -17.62
N ALA A 198 -21.15 1.69 -18.41
CA ALA A 198 -20.02 0.79 -18.60
C ALA A 198 -19.15 0.69 -17.33
N ILE A 199 -18.85 1.81 -16.66
CA ILE A 199 -18.20 1.81 -15.34
C ILE A 199 -18.98 0.94 -14.34
N LYS A 200 -20.31 1.13 -14.25
CA LYS A 200 -21.15 0.31 -13.35
C LYS A 200 -21.08 -1.19 -13.67
N ASN A 201 -21.13 -1.54 -14.96
CA ASN A 201 -21.10 -2.92 -15.39
C ASN A 201 -19.73 -3.58 -15.14
N ASN A 202 -18.64 -2.87 -15.43
CA ASN A 202 -17.29 -3.35 -15.21
C ASN A 202 -16.99 -3.51 -13.71
N LEU A 203 -17.41 -2.54 -12.89
CA LEU A 203 -17.31 -2.64 -11.43
C LEU A 203 -18.12 -3.82 -10.88
N ARG A 204 -19.37 -4.01 -11.34
CA ARG A 204 -20.19 -5.18 -10.95
C ARG A 204 -19.49 -6.49 -11.29
N ASN A 205 -18.93 -6.60 -12.49
CA ASN A 205 -18.22 -7.80 -12.95
C ASN A 205 -16.93 -8.04 -12.17
N TYR A 206 -16.23 -6.97 -11.80
CA TYR A 206 -15.03 -7.04 -10.97
C TYR A 206 -15.34 -7.58 -9.56
N LEU A 207 -16.33 -6.98 -8.88
CA LEU A 207 -16.75 -7.40 -7.54
C LEU A 207 -17.32 -8.83 -7.53
N SER A 208 -18.11 -9.21 -8.55
CA SER A 208 -18.70 -10.56 -8.64
C SER A 208 -17.65 -11.66 -8.84
N LYS A 209 -16.48 -11.33 -9.38
CA LYS A 209 -15.32 -12.21 -9.54
C LYS A 209 -14.37 -12.21 -8.34
N GLY A 210 -14.75 -11.55 -7.24
CA GLY A 210 -13.96 -11.52 -6.01
C GLY A 210 -12.92 -10.39 -5.95
N GLY A 211 -12.96 -9.44 -6.88
CA GLY A 211 -12.17 -8.22 -6.78
C GLY A 211 -12.58 -7.37 -5.56
N MET A 212 -11.62 -6.69 -4.96
CA MET A 212 -11.84 -5.80 -3.82
C MET A 212 -11.67 -4.34 -4.20
N VAL A 213 -12.48 -3.44 -3.61
CA VAL A 213 -12.36 -1.99 -3.79
C VAL A 213 -12.35 -1.29 -2.44
N LEU A 214 -11.37 -0.40 -2.24
CA LEU A 214 -11.40 0.63 -1.21
C LEU A 214 -11.84 1.95 -1.84
N PHE A 215 -13.07 2.38 -1.54
CA PHE A 215 -13.55 3.71 -1.88
C PHE A 215 -13.12 4.71 -0.81
N ASP A 216 -12.41 5.74 -1.21
CA ASP A 216 -11.99 6.83 -0.33
C ASP A 216 -12.71 8.12 -0.72
N THR A 217 -13.67 8.54 0.11
CA THR A 217 -14.47 9.75 -0.10
C THR A 217 -13.75 11.01 0.35
N ARG A 218 -12.64 10.88 1.09
CA ARG A 218 -11.73 11.98 1.51
C ARG A 218 -12.44 13.11 2.29
N ASP A 219 -13.56 12.79 2.93
CA ASP A 219 -14.44 13.71 3.63
C ASP A 219 -14.49 13.45 5.15
N GLY A 220 -13.55 12.67 5.70
CA GLY A 220 -13.49 12.32 7.13
C GLY A 220 -13.25 13.49 8.08
N ALA A 221 -12.83 14.66 7.55
CA ALA A 221 -12.75 15.90 8.31
C ALA A 221 -14.12 16.58 8.52
N TYR A 222 -15.16 16.15 7.81
CA TYR A 222 -16.51 16.72 7.92
C TYR A 222 -17.28 16.12 9.09
N ASP A 223 -18.26 16.86 9.61
CA ASP A 223 -19.19 16.29 10.60
C ASP A 223 -20.09 15.21 9.97
N SER A 224 -20.73 14.38 10.80
CA SER A 224 -21.57 13.26 10.31
C SER A 224 -22.72 13.70 9.39
N SER A 225 -23.25 14.92 9.57
CA SER A 225 -24.33 15.44 8.73
C SER A 225 -23.84 15.92 7.37
N GLN A 226 -22.63 16.47 7.33
CA GLN A 226 -21.93 16.92 6.14
C GLN A 226 -21.39 15.75 5.30
N ILE A 227 -20.92 14.66 5.92
CA ILE A 227 -20.48 13.44 5.21
C ILE A 227 -21.63 12.84 4.39
N ILE A 228 -22.83 12.68 4.98
CA ILE A 228 -23.98 12.06 4.28
C ILE A 228 -24.39 12.88 3.05
N ALA A 229 -24.23 14.20 3.13
CA ALA A 229 -24.52 15.15 2.06
C ALA A 229 -23.31 15.44 1.15
N SER A 230 -22.15 14.81 1.38
CA SER A 230 -20.93 15.14 0.63
C SER A 230 -21.09 14.77 -0.85
N PRO A 231 -20.56 15.58 -1.78
CA PRO A 231 -20.70 15.27 -3.20
C PRO A 231 -19.97 13.97 -3.58
N ALA A 232 -18.88 13.62 -2.88
CA ALA A 232 -18.19 12.34 -3.05
C ALA A 232 -19.09 11.16 -2.65
N VAL A 233 -19.73 11.20 -1.49
CA VAL A 233 -20.67 10.16 -1.04
C VAL A 233 -21.87 10.06 -1.97
N LYS A 234 -22.37 11.20 -2.49
CA LYS A 234 -23.44 11.21 -3.49
C LYS A 234 -23.01 10.51 -4.78
N ASN A 235 -21.85 10.86 -5.34
CA ASN A 235 -21.34 10.21 -6.55
C ASN A 235 -21.09 8.71 -6.33
N LEU A 236 -20.54 8.34 -5.17
CA LEU A 236 -20.35 6.93 -4.81
C LEU A 236 -21.70 6.18 -4.77
N ARG A 237 -22.72 6.76 -4.14
CA ARG A 237 -24.07 6.17 -4.11
C ARG A 237 -24.65 6.00 -5.51
N ASP A 238 -24.49 7.01 -6.37
CA ASP A 238 -24.93 6.97 -7.76
C ASP A 238 -24.17 5.89 -8.54
N THR A 239 -22.87 5.70 -8.27
CA THR A 239 -22.02 4.64 -8.86
C THR A 239 -22.49 3.25 -8.46
N LEU A 240 -22.71 3.03 -7.17
CA LEU A 240 -23.07 1.73 -6.61
C LEU A 240 -24.55 1.35 -6.85
N GLN A 241 -25.38 2.30 -7.28
CA GLN A 241 -26.78 2.03 -7.56
C GLN A 241 -26.95 0.94 -8.63
N GLY A 242 -27.59 -0.17 -8.24
CA GLY A 242 -27.83 -1.34 -9.09
C GLY A 242 -26.69 -2.38 -9.08
N ILE A 243 -25.70 -2.22 -8.20
CA ILE A 243 -24.72 -3.25 -7.85
C ILE A 243 -25.20 -3.92 -6.57
N ASP A 244 -25.28 -5.25 -6.58
CA ASP A 244 -25.69 -6.03 -5.42
C ASP A 244 -24.53 -6.10 -4.43
N ILE A 245 -24.57 -5.24 -3.42
CA ILE A 245 -23.57 -5.13 -2.36
C ILE A 245 -24.29 -5.41 -1.04
N PRO A 246 -23.76 -6.29 -0.18
CA PRO A 246 -24.32 -6.51 1.16
C PRO A 246 -24.46 -5.19 1.94
N PRO A 247 -25.37 -5.13 2.93
CA PRO A 247 -25.45 -3.97 3.82
C PRO A 247 -24.08 -3.65 4.41
N LEU A 248 -23.74 -2.36 4.50
CA LEU A 248 -22.48 -1.92 5.07
C LEU A 248 -22.65 -1.61 6.56
N LYS A 249 -21.62 -1.90 7.35
CA LYS A 249 -21.52 -1.51 8.76
C LYS A 249 -20.12 -0.96 9.06
N PRO A 250 -19.97 -0.12 10.10
CA PRO A 250 -18.65 0.29 10.56
C PRO A 250 -17.84 -0.93 11.04
N ALA A 251 -16.58 -1.00 10.63
CA ALA A 251 -15.67 -2.06 11.03
C ALA A 251 -15.31 -1.92 12.51
N THR A 252 -15.39 -3.02 13.25
CA THR A 252 -14.94 -3.09 14.65
C THR A 252 -13.45 -3.45 14.72
N LYS A 253 -12.80 -3.16 15.85
CA LYS A 253 -11.37 -3.49 16.08
C LYS A 253 -11.05 -4.97 15.92
N ASP A 254 -12.04 -5.85 16.10
CA ASP A 254 -11.88 -7.30 15.98
C ASP A 254 -11.95 -7.81 14.54
N HIS A 255 -12.33 -6.95 13.58
CA HIS A 255 -12.40 -7.31 12.17
C HIS A 255 -11.04 -7.77 11.65
N VAL A 256 -11.04 -8.80 10.79
CA VAL A 256 -9.82 -9.44 10.26
C VAL A 256 -8.89 -8.43 9.58
N LEU A 257 -9.44 -7.43 8.90
CA LEU A 257 -8.69 -6.32 8.29
C LEU A 257 -7.67 -5.69 9.25
N PHE A 258 -8.00 -5.52 10.53
CA PHE A 258 -7.10 -4.87 11.51
C PHE A 258 -6.04 -5.82 12.10
N LYS A 259 -6.00 -7.07 11.63
CA LYS A 259 -5.08 -8.13 12.07
C LYS A 259 -4.59 -9.05 10.95
N SER A 260 -4.73 -8.64 9.68
CA SER A 260 -4.29 -9.44 8.53
C SER A 260 -2.77 -9.60 8.45
N PHE A 261 -2.00 -8.64 8.97
CA PHE A 261 -0.54 -8.70 9.04
C PHE A 261 0.00 -8.03 10.31
N TYR A 262 -0.32 -6.75 10.50
CA TYR A 262 -0.13 -6.02 11.75
C TYR A 262 -1.37 -6.07 12.63
N LEU A 263 -1.18 -6.04 13.95
CA LEU A 263 -2.23 -5.81 14.93
C LEU A 263 -2.41 -4.31 15.16
N LEU A 264 -3.43 -3.71 14.54
CA LEU A 264 -3.67 -2.26 14.59
C LEU A 264 -4.46 -1.82 15.83
N ASN A 265 -5.17 -2.76 16.47
CA ASN A 265 -5.98 -2.52 17.66
C ASN A 265 -5.18 -2.13 18.92
N LEU A 266 -3.85 -2.23 18.88
CA LEU A 266 -2.95 -1.90 19.99
C LEU A 266 -2.59 -0.40 20.06
N TYR A 267 -3.06 0.43 19.13
CA TYR A 267 -2.66 1.84 19.00
C TYR A 267 -3.87 2.78 19.11
N PRO A 268 -4.22 3.26 20.32
CA PRO A 268 -5.42 4.08 20.55
C PRO A 268 -5.42 5.42 19.81
N GLU A 269 -4.23 5.95 19.51
CA GLU A 269 -4.04 7.26 18.87
C GLU A 269 -4.40 7.27 17.38
N TYR A 270 -4.47 6.09 16.75
CA TYR A 270 -4.84 5.93 15.34
C TYR A 270 -6.02 4.96 15.21
N ASP A 271 -7.20 5.43 15.63
CA ASP A 271 -8.42 4.63 15.60
C ASP A 271 -9.12 4.75 14.23
N LEU A 272 -8.82 3.82 13.34
CA LEU A 272 -9.55 3.62 12.09
C LEU A 272 -10.84 2.81 12.27
N ALA A 273 -11.03 2.15 13.43
CA ALA A 273 -12.27 1.42 13.68
C ALA A 273 -13.43 2.41 13.81
N GLY A 274 -14.58 2.07 13.23
CA GLY A 274 -15.70 3.00 13.10
C GLY A 274 -15.57 4.02 11.97
N LYS A 275 -14.37 4.19 11.38
CA LYS A 275 -14.12 5.09 10.24
C LYS A 275 -13.99 4.38 8.90
N ILE A 276 -13.77 3.06 8.93
CA ILE A 276 -13.87 2.18 7.76
C ILE A 276 -15.23 1.48 7.81
N TRP A 277 -15.99 1.59 6.74
CA TRP A 277 -17.22 0.82 6.51
C TRP A 277 -16.90 -0.41 5.67
N ILE A 278 -17.47 -1.54 6.06
CA ILE A 278 -17.25 -2.85 5.46
C ILE A 278 -18.59 -3.56 5.27
N GLU A 279 -18.63 -4.57 4.40
CA GLU A 279 -19.80 -5.44 4.23
C GLU A 279 -20.16 -6.17 5.53
N ASP A 280 -21.44 -6.20 5.87
CA ASP A 280 -22.00 -7.01 6.94
C ASP A 280 -22.12 -8.47 6.51
N ILE A 281 -21.00 -9.18 6.64
CA ILE A 281 -20.86 -10.60 6.35
C ILE A 281 -21.51 -11.53 7.38
N SER A 282 -22.29 -11.02 8.34
CA SER A 282 -23.01 -11.84 9.33
C SER A 282 -24.26 -12.54 8.76
N LEU A 283 -24.58 -12.31 7.48
CA LEU A 283 -25.87 -12.68 6.86
C LEU A 283 -25.79 -13.73 5.71
N PRO A 284 -24.64 -14.00 5.05
CA PRO A 284 -24.38 -15.24 4.29
C PRO A 284 -23.28 -16.09 4.97
N PRO A 285 -22.99 -17.35 4.56
CA PRO A 285 -22.16 -18.25 5.36
C PRO A 285 -20.82 -17.61 5.70
N GLU A 286 -20.45 -17.74 6.99
CA GLU A 286 -19.12 -17.47 7.51
C GLU A 286 -18.08 -17.90 6.47
N GLU A 287 -17.14 -17.01 6.11
CA GLU A 287 -16.02 -17.23 5.16
C GLU A 287 -16.06 -16.42 3.84
N LYS A 288 -16.85 -15.35 3.70
CA LYS A 288 -16.62 -14.35 2.63
C LYS A 288 -15.87 -13.13 3.17
N LEU A 289 -14.74 -12.76 2.56
CA LEU A 289 -14.07 -11.49 2.83
C LEU A 289 -14.90 -10.33 2.26
N SER A 290 -14.90 -9.18 2.94
CA SER A 290 -15.57 -7.96 2.47
C SER A 290 -14.91 -7.46 1.19
N SER A 291 -15.64 -7.46 0.08
CA SER A 291 -15.14 -6.97 -1.21
C SER A 291 -15.21 -5.44 -1.35
N VAL A 292 -16.11 -4.81 -0.61
CA VAL A 292 -16.30 -3.35 -0.60
C VAL A 292 -15.90 -2.78 0.76
N LEU A 293 -14.97 -1.83 0.72
CA LEU A 293 -14.56 -1.01 1.86
C LEU A 293 -14.76 0.47 1.52
N ILE A 294 -15.25 1.26 2.46
CA ILE A 294 -15.42 2.72 2.30
C ILE A 294 -14.75 3.44 3.46
N THR A 295 -14.02 4.51 3.17
CA THR A 295 -13.40 5.39 4.17
C THR A 295 -13.48 6.84 3.73
N GLY A 296 -13.44 7.77 4.69
CA GLY A 296 -13.24 9.20 4.43
C GLY A 296 -11.84 9.69 4.82
N GLU A 297 -10.93 8.81 5.26
CA GLU A 297 -9.68 9.20 5.93
C GLU A 297 -8.59 9.73 4.99
N ASP A 298 -8.85 9.93 3.70
CA ASP A 298 -7.88 10.49 2.75
C ASP A 298 -6.53 9.74 2.74
N CYS A 299 -6.61 8.43 2.50
CA CYS A 299 -5.50 7.48 2.50
C CYS A 299 -4.36 7.91 1.56
N ILE A 300 -4.66 8.51 0.41
CA ILE A 300 -3.61 9.00 -0.50
C ILE A 300 -2.74 10.08 0.11
N SER A 301 -3.31 10.96 0.94
CA SER A 301 -2.53 11.99 1.62
C SER A 301 -1.61 11.34 2.64
N HIS A 302 -2.10 10.36 3.39
CA HIS A 302 -1.32 9.67 4.42
C HIS A 302 -0.22 8.74 3.87
N TRP A 303 -0.48 8.04 2.75
CA TRP A 303 0.54 7.21 2.08
C TRP A 303 1.50 8.04 1.21
N GLY A 304 1.06 9.19 0.68
CA GLY A 304 1.90 10.08 -0.12
C GLY A 304 2.82 10.94 0.74
N TYR A 305 2.23 11.68 1.69
CA TYR A 305 2.88 12.69 2.51
C TYR A 305 2.27 12.71 3.92
N PRO A 306 2.64 11.75 4.80
CA PRO A 306 2.07 11.67 6.13
C PRO A 306 2.36 12.93 6.97
N SER A 307 1.39 13.35 7.76
CA SER A 307 1.46 14.58 8.55
C SER A 307 2.46 14.50 9.71
N THR A 308 2.62 13.29 10.28
CA THR A 308 3.61 12.97 11.32
C THR A 308 4.22 11.60 11.07
N MET A 309 5.36 11.29 11.71
CA MET A 309 5.98 9.96 11.60
C MET A 309 5.07 8.84 12.12
N THR A 310 4.37 9.07 13.25
CA THR A 310 3.47 8.08 13.84
C THR A 310 2.25 7.82 12.95
N ASP A 311 1.64 8.89 12.44
CA ASP A 311 0.52 8.85 11.51
C ASP A 311 0.87 8.10 10.22
N GLY A 312 2.04 8.40 9.63
CA GLY A 312 2.54 7.70 8.46
C GLY A 312 2.80 6.22 8.70
N GLU A 313 3.46 5.88 9.82
CA GLU A 313 3.70 4.48 10.17
C GLU A 313 2.40 3.69 10.30
N MET A 314 1.39 4.24 10.98
CA MET A 314 0.10 3.57 11.15
C MET A 314 -0.68 3.46 9.84
N SER A 315 -0.66 4.51 9.01
CA SER A 315 -1.27 4.48 7.68
C SER A 315 -0.64 3.43 6.76
N TYR A 316 0.70 3.30 6.77
CA TYR A 316 1.38 2.24 6.02
C TYR A 316 1.02 0.85 6.54
N ARG A 317 0.93 0.64 7.86
CA ARG A 317 0.50 -0.65 8.41
C ARG A 317 -0.94 -0.99 8.02
N PHE A 318 -1.83 0.00 8.00
CA PHE A 318 -3.17 -0.18 7.47
C PHE A 318 -3.15 -0.56 5.99
N GLY A 319 -2.37 0.15 5.17
CA GLY A 319 -2.20 -0.19 3.74
C GLY A 319 -1.66 -1.61 3.52
N ILE A 320 -0.67 -2.03 4.31
CA ILE A 320 -0.14 -3.41 4.26
C ILE A 320 -1.21 -4.41 4.66
N ASN A 321 -1.95 -4.16 5.74
CA ASN A 321 -3.06 -5.03 6.15
C ASN A 321 -4.12 -5.16 5.07
N LEU A 322 -4.47 -4.05 4.40
CA LEU A 322 -5.46 -4.02 3.32
C LEU A 322 -5.00 -4.85 2.12
N VAL A 323 -3.74 -4.73 1.71
CA VAL A 323 -3.17 -5.52 0.61
C VAL A 323 -3.06 -7.00 0.99
N MET A 324 -2.62 -7.30 2.21
CA MET A 324 -2.59 -8.68 2.71
C MET A 324 -3.99 -9.28 2.75
N TYR A 325 -4.98 -8.51 3.24
CA TYR A 325 -6.38 -8.90 3.28
C TYR A 325 -6.92 -9.23 1.87
N SER A 326 -6.65 -8.38 0.87
CA SER A 326 -7.10 -8.62 -0.51
C SER A 326 -6.43 -9.83 -1.15
N LEU A 327 -5.15 -10.07 -0.88
CA LEU A 327 -4.40 -11.21 -1.44
C LEU A 327 -4.72 -12.55 -0.78
N THR A 328 -5.12 -12.54 0.50
CA THR A 328 -5.52 -13.80 1.18
C THR A 328 -6.80 -14.40 0.63
N GLY A 329 -7.60 -13.57 -0.06
CA GLY A 329 -8.74 -14.00 -0.86
C GLY A 329 -9.71 -14.93 -0.13
N ASN A 330 -10.54 -15.59 -0.92
CA ASN A 330 -11.56 -16.50 -0.44
C ASN A 330 -11.02 -17.95 -0.44
N TYR A 331 -9.75 -18.14 0.00
CA TYR A 331 -9.00 -19.41 -0.10
C TYR A 331 -9.81 -20.65 0.30
N LYS A 332 -10.72 -20.53 1.27
CA LYS A 332 -11.61 -21.62 1.67
C LYS A 332 -12.77 -21.89 0.72
N SER A 333 -13.41 -20.89 0.10
CA SER A 333 -14.43 -21.15 -0.91
C SER A 333 -13.85 -21.86 -2.13
N ASP A 334 -12.59 -21.58 -2.47
CA ASP A 334 -11.88 -22.27 -3.56
C ASP A 334 -11.49 -23.70 -3.18
N GLN A 335 -11.13 -23.95 -1.92
CA GLN A 335 -10.90 -25.32 -1.43
C GLN A 335 -12.14 -26.22 -1.51
N VAL A 336 -13.35 -25.67 -1.28
CA VAL A 336 -14.60 -26.44 -1.36
C VAL A 336 -14.86 -26.93 -2.79
N HIS A 337 -14.51 -26.13 -3.80
CA HIS A 337 -14.64 -26.51 -5.22
C HIS A 337 -13.51 -27.42 -5.70
N MET A 338 -12.34 -27.39 -5.06
CA MET A 338 -11.19 -28.21 -5.42
C MET A 338 -11.48 -29.71 -5.31
N LYS A 339 -12.23 -30.17 -4.28
CA LYS A 339 -12.65 -31.58 -4.16
C LYS A 339 -13.53 -32.03 -5.33
N ALA A 340 -14.45 -31.16 -5.79
CA ALA A 340 -15.33 -31.45 -6.91
C ALA A 340 -14.58 -31.45 -8.26
N ILE A 341 -13.57 -30.58 -8.41
CA ILE A 341 -12.68 -30.55 -9.59
C ILE A 341 -11.79 -31.81 -9.64
N LEU A 342 -11.20 -32.20 -8.52
CA LEU A 342 -10.39 -33.42 -8.42
C LEU A 342 -11.22 -34.69 -8.67
N GLN A 343 -12.48 -34.74 -8.22
CA GLN A 343 -13.40 -35.84 -8.55
C GLN A 343 -13.77 -35.89 -10.04
N ARG A 344 -13.82 -34.74 -10.74
CA ARG A 344 -14.07 -34.69 -12.19
C ARG A 344 -12.83 -35.03 -13.02
N MET A 345 -11.64 -34.74 -12.52
CA MET A 345 -10.35 -35.10 -13.15
C MET A 345 -9.89 -36.53 -12.82
N GLY A 346 -10.42 -37.13 -11.75
CA GLY A 346 -10.17 -38.51 -11.34
C GLY A 346 -11.02 -39.57 -12.06
N ARG A 347 -11.47 -39.28 -13.29
CA ARG A 347 -12.06 -40.24 -14.21
C ARG A 347 -11.28 -40.26 -15.52
#